data_AF-A0A1Y2I5B7-F1
#
_entry.id   AF-A0A1Y2I5B7-F1
#
_cell.length_a   1.000
_cell.length_b   1.000
_cell.length_c   1.000
_cell.angle_alpha   90.00
_cell.angle_beta   90.00
_cell.angle_gamma   90.00
#
_symmetry.space_group_name_H-M   'P 1'
#
loop_
_entity.id
_entity.type
_entity.pdbx_description
1 polymer ?
#
loop_
_entity_poly.entity_id
_entity_poly.type
_entity_poly.pdbx_seq_one_letter_code
_entity_poly.pdbx_strand_id
1 'polypeptide(L)'
;MPRNTRTSKNGTSYATKHHSILWLLIVVMLATQSKNYQVDAAPPSVRRGLFELPSVSTENLPVSIGQVDIEVPGANNDAPQAAQGKRVVWSQNIDIKALQPERRNIIWTRLHFATNGTNLRVPAQPANVSWGADLPGDVVKITNQADPASVQYFNNATLRQWSFNSAFFNGGNVTVELLADPTLPADDKPSVVIDSIKVNADASSRTDTIALPPPNTLCNANDERRPSADTRIARIMPVGCTGWTINDPSNSGCQLTAGHCFDGKDLSQQVLQFNVPRNIVVRSRAGNRVAILRHPPADQQFAIDTNSVQFRLTSTRQRVNSEDWGYFGVHPNPNTGRRPREQFGNQAFDLSPLNATGLLAPETVQGGDEATVRGFGLVIYAADRLDLSQVQQSHTATVLSLSDAYHLNHRVDTEGGNSGSPIILANGQAVGIHTNGGCTTTSNRSSNWGSTVAMRGLRAALAAPRGVCSP
;
A
#
# COMPACT_ATOMS: atom_id res chain seq x y z
N MET A 1 -23.68 7.10 82.60
CA MET A 1 -24.78 7.97 83.09
C MET A 1 -25.18 8.93 81.95
N PRO A 2 -26.44 9.43 81.90
CA PRO A 2 -27.31 8.94 80.81
C PRO A 2 -28.17 10.00 80.07
N ARG A 3 -28.94 9.51 79.07
CA ARG A 3 -30.20 10.07 78.51
C ARG A 3 -30.05 11.34 77.65
N ASN A 4 -30.93 11.65 76.69
CA ASN A 4 -32.24 11.12 76.22
C ASN A 4 -32.19 10.97 74.66
N THR A 5 -32.88 10.09 73.91
CA THR A 5 -34.34 9.88 73.64
C THR A 5 -35.08 11.15 73.18
N ARG A 6 -36.05 11.21 72.24
CA ARG A 6 -36.94 10.31 71.45
C ARG A 6 -37.42 11.15 70.22
N THR A 7 -38.25 10.80 69.22
CA THR A 7 -39.20 9.70 68.86
C THR A 7 -39.35 9.69 67.31
N SER A 8 -39.68 8.61 66.59
CA SER A 8 -41.03 8.20 66.07
C SER A 8 -41.88 9.28 65.33
N LYS A 9 -42.71 8.98 64.30
CA LYS A 9 -43.35 7.70 63.93
C LYS A 9 -43.96 7.69 62.49
N ASN A 10 -44.21 6.48 61.98
CA ASN A 10 -45.08 5.96 60.91
C ASN A 10 -46.05 6.90 60.13
N GLY A 11 -46.26 6.61 58.83
CA GLY A 11 -47.35 7.17 58.02
C GLY A 11 -47.63 6.42 56.70
N THR A 12 -48.59 5.49 56.73
CA THR A 12 -49.24 4.75 55.63
C THR A 12 -49.48 5.55 54.33
N SER A 13 -49.06 5.06 53.15
CA SER A 13 -49.81 4.12 52.28
C SER A 13 -51.12 4.68 51.69
N TYR A 14 -51.14 4.84 50.36
CA TYR A 14 -52.34 4.84 49.52
C TYR A 14 -52.03 4.12 48.20
N ALA A 15 -52.94 3.26 47.73
CA ALA A 15 -52.73 2.41 46.55
C ALA A 15 -53.95 2.43 45.61
N THR A 16 -53.80 3.07 44.46
CA THR A 16 -54.73 3.10 43.32
C THR A 16 -54.00 3.62 42.08
N LYS A 17 -54.27 3.19 40.85
CA LYS A 17 -54.85 1.93 40.34
C LYS A 17 -54.53 1.90 38.83
N HIS A 18 -54.42 0.71 38.23
CA HIS A 18 -54.34 0.40 36.78
C HIS A 18 -54.04 1.53 35.78
N HIS A 19 -53.00 1.34 34.96
CA HIS A 19 -53.22 1.14 33.52
C HIS A 19 -52.17 0.18 32.95
N SER A 20 -52.61 -1.01 32.58
CA SER A 20 -51.76 -2.02 31.94
C SER A 20 -51.59 -1.67 30.46
N ILE A 21 -50.45 -1.09 30.07
CA ILE A 21 -50.10 -0.93 28.65
C ILE A 21 -49.36 -2.18 28.18
N LEU A 22 -50.08 -2.99 27.43
CA LEU A 22 -49.64 -4.25 26.83
C LEU A 22 -48.64 -3.98 25.69
N TRP A 23 -47.34 -3.98 25.98
CA TRP A 23 -46.33 -4.04 24.92
C TRP A 23 -46.28 -5.44 24.33
N LEU A 24 -47.05 -5.61 23.26
CA LEU A 24 -47.15 -6.85 22.49
C LEU A 24 -45.84 -7.11 21.74
N LEU A 25 -44.94 -7.89 22.33
CA LEU A 25 -43.75 -8.40 21.63
C LEU A 25 -44.18 -9.41 20.57
N ILE A 26 -44.44 -8.91 19.36
CA ILE A 26 -44.65 -9.74 18.17
C ILE A 26 -43.30 -10.36 17.79
N VAL A 27 -43.01 -11.51 18.38
CA VAL A 27 -41.94 -12.40 17.90
C VAL A 27 -42.41 -12.99 16.59
N VAL A 28 -42.12 -12.30 15.49
CA VAL A 28 -42.22 -12.89 14.15
C VAL A 28 -41.19 -14.00 14.05
N MET A 29 -41.59 -15.23 14.35
CA MET A 29 -40.85 -16.42 13.93
C MET A 29 -40.92 -16.52 12.41
N LEU A 30 -40.05 -15.74 11.74
CA LEU A 30 -39.61 -16.02 10.38
C LEU A 30 -38.94 -17.39 10.43
N ALA A 31 -39.72 -18.44 10.14
CA ALA A 31 -39.24 -19.78 9.92
C ALA A 31 -38.42 -19.79 8.62
N THR A 32 -37.18 -19.31 8.72
CA THR A 32 -36.18 -19.51 7.68
C THR A 32 -36.04 -21.01 7.50
N GLN A 33 -36.53 -21.51 6.37
CA GLN A 33 -36.26 -22.88 5.98
C GLN A 33 -34.74 -23.02 5.89
N SER A 34 -34.15 -23.71 6.87
CA SER A 34 -32.77 -24.13 6.81
C SER A 34 -32.66 -25.08 5.63
N LYS A 35 -32.31 -24.54 4.45
CA LYS A 35 -31.88 -25.37 3.33
C LYS A 35 -30.75 -26.24 3.85
N ASN A 36 -31.03 -27.52 4.00
CA ASN A 36 -30.01 -28.53 4.24
C ASN A 36 -29.11 -28.54 3.00
N TYR A 37 -28.10 -27.67 3.00
CA TYR A 37 -26.89 -27.91 2.24
C TYR A 37 -26.33 -29.22 2.77
N GLN A 38 -26.67 -30.32 2.09
CA GLN A 38 -25.81 -31.47 2.11
C GLN A 38 -24.46 -30.96 1.64
N VAL A 39 -23.45 -31.08 2.50
CA VAL A 39 -22.08 -30.79 2.13
C VAL A 39 -21.68 -31.92 1.20
N ASP A 40 -21.78 -31.65 -0.11
CA ASP A 40 -21.32 -32.57 -1.14
C ASP A 40 -19.91 -33.04 -0.78
N ALA A 41 -19.71 -34.36 -0.81
CA ALA A 41 -18.44 -34.96 -0.41
C ALA A 41 -17.31 -34.31 -1.21
N ALA A 42 -16.31 -33.78 -0.50
CA ALA A 42 -15.23 -33.01 -1.12
C ALA A 42 -14.64 -33.79 -2.32
N PRO A 43 -14.50 -33.15 -3.51
CA PRO A 43 -14.16 -33.86 -4.73
C PRO A 43 -12.87 -34.66 -4.57
N PRO A 44 -12.79 -35.88 -5.16
CA PRO A 44 -11.72 -36.83 -4.92
C PRO A 44 -10.36 -36.18 -5.10
N SER A 45 -9.46 -36.44 -4.15
CA SER A 45 -8.34 -35.56 -3.83
C SER A 45 -7.43 -35.26 -5.02
N VAL A 46 -7.63 -34.06 -5.60
CA VAL A 46 -6.65 -33.44 -6.49
C VAL A 46 -5.32 -33.45 -5.75
N ARG A 47 -4.34 -34.20 -6.25
CA ARG A 47 -2.99 -34.27 -5.69
C ARG A 47 -2.41 -32.86 -5.69
N ARG A 48 -2.45 -32.17 -4.54
CA ARG A 48 -1.82 -30.87 -4.35
C ARG A 48 -0.32 -31.05 -4.55
N GLY A 49 0.16 -30.71 -5.75
CA GLY A 49 1.57 -30.74 -6.08
C GLY A 49 2.36 -29.92 -5.06
N LEU A 50 3.47 -30.47 -4.59
CA LEU A 50 4.36 -29.76 -3.66
C LEU A 50 4.91 -28.52 -4.38
N PHE A 51 4.85 -27.36 -3.71
CA PHE A 51 5.26 -26.09 -4.32
C PHE A 51 6.78 -26.07 -4.50
N GLU A 52 7.23 -26.12 -5.75
CA GLU A 52 8.65 -26.05 -6.10
C GLU A 52 9.02 -24.61 -6.43
N LEU A 53 9.96 -24.04 -5.66
CA LEU A 53 10.60 -22.76 -5.96
C LEU A 53 11.65 -23.02 -7.06
N PRO A 54 11.56 -22.38 -8.24
CA PRO A 54 12.59 -22.49 -9.28
C PRO A 54 13.92 -21.85 -8.85
N SER A 55 14.96 -22.12 -9.64
CA SER A 55 16.35 -21.71 -9.38
C SER A 55 16.86 -20.62 -10.33
N VAL A 56 15.97 -19.79 -10.89
CA VAL A 56 16.29 -18.81 -11.94
C VAL A 56 15.99 -17.39 -11.42
N SER A 57 17.03 -16.64 -11.09
CA SER A 57 16.93 -15.33 -10.41
C SER A 57 16.45 -14.16 -11.29
N THR A 58 16.23 -14.38 -12.58
CA THR A 58 15.86 -13.32 -13.53
C THR A 58 14.46 -12.78 -13.23
N GLU A 59 14.34 -11.60 -12.63
CA GLU A 59 13.03 -10.93 -12.42
C GLU A 59 12.47 -10.32 -13.71
N ASN A 60 13.35 -9.82 -14.58
CA ASN A 60 12.98 -9.07 -15.79
C ASN A 60 13.08 -10.00 -17.02
N LEU A 61 11.96 -10.22 -17.69
CA LEU A 61 11.86 -10.97 -18.94
C LEU A 61 11.95 -9.99 -20.12
N PRO A 62 13.04 -9.94 -20.91
CA PRO A 62 13.05 -9.19 -22.15
C PRO A 62 12.11 -9.84 -23.16
N VAL A 63 11.27 -9.05 -23.81
CA VAL A 63 10.28 -9.49 -24.79
C VAL A 63 10.17 -8.47 -25.94
N SER A 64 9.39 -8.80 -26.97
CA SER A 64 8.86 -7.80 -27.90
C SER A 64 7.45 -8.24 -28.25
N ILE A 65 6.47 -7.74 -27.50
CA ILE A 65 5.06 -8.14 -27.60
C ILE A 65 4.24 -6.88 -27.80
N GLY A 66 3.43 -6.84 -28.86
CA GLY A 66 2.73 -5.62 -29.23
C GLY A 66 2.38 -5.57 -30.70
N GLN A 67 1.98 -4.39 -31.14
CA GLN A 67 1.84 -4.03 -32.55
C GLN A 67 2.22 -2.56 -32.74
N VAL A 68 2.98 -2.28 -33.80
CA VAL A 68 3.23 -0.92 -34.31
C VAL A 68 2.24 -0.60 -35.43
N ASP A 69 2.00 0.68 -35.67
CA ASP A 69 1.13 1.18 -36.74
C ASP A 69 -0.25 0.51 -36.78
N ILE A 70 -0.91 0.43 -35.60
CA ILE A 70 -2.21 -0.22 -35.44
C ILE A 70 -3.26 0.54 -36.25
N GLU A 71 -3.86 -0.14 -37.23
CA GLU A 71 -4.94 0.42 -38.03
C GLU A 71 -6.15 0.78 -37.16
N VAL A 72 -6.45 2.07 -37.03
CA VAL A 72 -7.70 2.54 -36.44
C VAL A 72 -8.75 2.52 -37.55
N PRO A 73 -9.82 1.69 -37.48
CA PRO A 73 -10.83 1.65 -38.52
C PRO A 73 -11.44 3.03 -38.72
N GLY A 74 -11.26 3.58 -39.92
CA GLY A 74 -11.62 4.96 -40.24
C GLY A 74 -13.06 5.27 -39.85
N ALA A 75 -13.28 6.47 -39.30
CA ALA A 75 -14.60 7.01 -39.03
C ALA A 75 -15.28 7.39 -40.36
N ASN A 76 -15.69 6.36 -41.14
CA ASN A 76 -16.46 6.52 -42.37
C ASN A 76 -17.63 7.46 -42.09
N ASN A 77 -17.78 8.49 -42.92
CA ASN A 77 -18.64 9.66 -42.64
C ASN A 77 -20.14 9.34 -42.50
N ASP A 78 -20.55 8.11 -42.82
CA ASP A 78 -21.91 7.58 -42.69
C ASP A 78 -22.23 7.06 -41.28
N ALA A 79 -21.23 6.87 -40.41
CA ALA A 79 -21.43 6.53 -39.01
C ALA A 79 -21.62 7.82 -38.17
N PRO A 80 -22.73 7.97 -37.40
CA PRO A 80 -23.01 9.20 -36.66
C PRO A 80 -21.94 9.47 -35.59
N GLN A 81 -21.09 10.48 -35.85
CA GLN A 81 -19.81 10.77 -35.18
C GLN A 81 -19.88 11.09 -33.67
N ALA A 82 -21.07 11.08 -33.05
CA ALA A 82 -21.30 11.64 -31.70
C ALA A 82 -21.71 10.62 -30.62
N ALA A 83 -21.85 9.33 -30.95
CA ALA A 83 -22.61 8.38 -30.10
C ALA A 83 -21.86 7.10 -29.68
N GLN A 84 -20.59 6.92 -30.04
CA GLN A 84 -19.85 5.68 -29.79
C GLN A 84 -18.51 5.99 -29.12
N GLY A 85 -18.38 5.55 -27.86
CA GLY A 85 -17.14 5.70 -27.08
C GLY A 85 -15.99 4.86 -27.64
N LYS A 86 -14.81 4.98 -27.00
CA LYS A 86 -13.57 4.37 -27.49
C LYS A 86 -13.72 2.88 -27.77
N ARG A 87 -13.27 2.45 -28.96
CA ARG A 87 -13.39 1.08 -29.43
C ARG A 87 -12.08 0.33 -29.24
N VAL A 88 -12.15 -0.94 -28.84
CA VAL A 88 -10.97 -1.82 -28.86
C VAL A 88 -10.59 -2.08 -30.32
N VAL A 89 -9.42 -1.60 -30.74
CA VAL A 89 -8.86 -1.81 -32.10
C VAL A 89 -7.75 -2.86 -32.15
N TRP A 90 -7.12 -3.11 -31.00
CA TRP A 90 -6.11 -4.16 -30.82
C TRP A 90 -6.25 -4.77 -29.44
N SER A 91 -6.00 -6.08 -29.33
CA SER A 91 -6.03 -6.82 -28.07
C SER A 91 -5.05 -7.99 -28.09
N GLN A 92 -4.25 -8.12 -27.05
CA GLN A 92 -3.29 -9.21 -26.86
C GLN A 92 -3.47 -9.80 -25.46
N ASN A 93 -3.70 -11.11 -25.38
CA ASN A 93 -3.56 -11.83 -24.13
C ASN A 93 -2.10 -12.23 -23.91
N ILE A 94 -1.55 -11.93 -22.74
CA ILE A 94 -0.16 -12.17 -22.36
C ILE A 94 -0.17 -13.16 -21.19
N ASP A 95 -0.01 -14.43 -21.51
CA ASP A 95 0.22 -15.50 -20.53
C ASP A 95 1.73 -15.76 -20.38
N ILE A 96 2.31 -15.31 -19.28
CA ILE A 96 3.73 -15.51 -18.99
C ILE A 96 4.04 -17.00 -18.80
N LYS A 97 3.05 -17.84 -18.44
CA LYS A 97 3.24 -19.30 -18.34
C LYS A 97 3.40 -19.96 -19.72
N ALA A 98 2.89 -19.34 -20.78
CA ALA A 98 3.17 -19.75 -22.16
C ALA A 98 4.54 -19.22 -22.67
N LEU A 99 4.94 -18.01 -22.26
CA LEU A 99 6.24 -17.42 -22.61
C LEU A 99 7.44 -18.04 -21.85
N GLN A 100 7.19 -18.58 -20.66
CA GLN A 100 8.19 -19.17 -19.76
C GLN A 100 7.66 -20.50 -19.18
N PRO A 101 7.52 -21.58 -19.99
CA PRO A 101 6.91 -22.84 -19.55
C PRO A 101 7.64 -23.52 -18.39
N GLU A 102 8.94 -23.26 -18.22
CA GLU A 102 9.76 -23.75 -17.11
C GLU A 102 9.45 -23.05 -15.77
N ARG A 103 9.00 -21.79 -15.78
CA ARG A 103 8.60 -21.07 -14.56
C ARG A 103 7.34 -21.67 -13.96
N ARG A 104 7.44 -22.16 -12.73
CA ARG A 104 6.32 -22.83 -12.04
C ARG A 104 5.42 -21.87 -11.27
N ASN A 105 5.96 -20.75 -10.80
CA ASN A 105 5.25 -19.83 -9.92
C ASN A 105 5.31 -18.40 -10.46
N ILE A 106 4.21 -17.93 -11.05
CA ILE A 106 4.08 -16.54 -11.50
C ILE A 106 3.05 -15.88 -10.59
N ILE A 107 3.57 -15.34 -9.48
CA ILE A 107 2.84 -14.77 -8.35
C ILE A 107 2.28 -13.40 -8.71
N TRP A 108 3.07 -12.61 -9.45
CA TRP A 108 2.69 -11.31 -9.95
C TRP A 108 3.42 -10.96 -11.23
N THR A 109 2.83 -10.03 -11.99
CA THR A 109 3.32 -9.53 -13.28
C THR A 109 3.23 -8.00 -13.29
N ARG A 110 4.24 -7.34 -13.87
CA ARG A 110 4.28 -5.92 -14.18
C ARG A 110 4.85 -5.74 -15.59
N LEU A 111 4.16 -4.99 -16.44
CA LEU A 111 4.58 -4.72 -17.82
C LEU A 111 5.43 -3.45 -17.87
N HIS A 112 6.40 -3.40 -18.79
CA HIS A 112 7.10 -2.19 -19.19
C HIS A 112 6.89 -1.95 -20.70
N PHE A 113 6.43 -0.75 -21.03
CA PHE A 113 6.12 -0.33 -22.39
C PHE A 113 7.35 0.35 -23.02
N ALA A 114 7.67 -0.01 -24.26
CA ALA A 114 8.80 0.54 -25.00
C ALA A 114 8.64 2.06 -25.16
N THR A 115 9.56 2.83 -24.60
CA THR A 115 9.51 4.31 -24.58
C THR A 115 9.47 4.95 -25.97
N ASN A 116 10.10 4.29 -26.95
CA ASN A 116 10.12 4.67 -28.36
C ASN A 116 9.19 3.82 -29.24
N GLY A 117 8.60 2.74 -28.72
CA GLY A 117 7.75 1.80 -29.47
C GLY A 117 6.26 1.90 -29.13
N THR A 118 5.90 2.53 -28.01
CA THR A 118 4.51 2.82 -27.63
C THR A 118 4.19 4.28 -27.90
N ASN A 119 3.28 4.52 -28.84
CA ASN A 119 2.76 5.84 -29.19
C ASN A 119 1.23 5.81 -29.08
N LEU A 120 0.64 6.75 -28.33
CA LEU A 120 -0.80 6.85 -28.14
C LEU A 120 -1.24 8.25 -28.59
N ARG A 121 -2.18 8.30 -29.53
CA ARG A 121 -2.61 9.57 -30.14
C ARG A 121 -3.23 10.48 -29.08
N VAL A 122 -2.97 11.78 -29.19
CA VAL A 122 -3.44 12.79 -28.23
C VAL A 122 -4.33 13.83 -28.90
N PRO A 123 -5.37 14.34 -28.21
CA PRO A 123 -6.21 15.39 -28.75
C PRO A 123 -5.45 16.72 -28.81
N ALA A 124 -5.62 17.45 -29.92
CA ALA A 124 -4.97 18.74 -30.16
C ALA A 124 -5.41 19.86 -29.18
N GLN A 125 -6.48 19.63 -28.42
CA GLN A 125 -6.88 20.41 -27.25
C GLN A 125 -7.19 19.43 -26.10
N PRO A 126 -6.73 19.70 -24.86
CA PRO A 126 -7.10 18.86 -23.73
C PRO A 126 -8.60 19.01 -23.45
N ALA A 127 -9.37 17.95 -23.73
CA ALA A 127 -10.75 17.84 -23.29
C ALA A 127 -10.86 17.86 -21.75
N ASN A 128 -12.07 18.07 -21.23
CA ASN A 128 -12.34 17.94 -19.79
C ASN A 128 -11.77 16.62 -19.27
N VAL A 129 -10.97 16.69 -18.20
CA VAL A 129 -10.16 15.55 -17.74
C VAL A 129 -11.05 14.47 -17.11
N SER A 130 -11.40 13.49 -17.92
CA SER A 130 -12.01 12.23 -17.49
C SER A 130 -10.94 11.15 -17.29
N TRP A 131 -11.34 10.01 -16.72
CA TRP A 131 -10.45 9.00 -16.15
C TRP A 131 -10.88 7.58 -16.50
N GLY A 132 -10.02 6.59 -16.25
CA GLY A 132 -10.24 5.21 -16.67
C GLY A 132 -10.33 5.08 -18.18
N ALA A 133 -11.35 4.39 -18.68
CA ALA A 133 -11.59 4.24 -20.13
C ALA A 133 -11.80 5.60 -20.84
N ASP A 134 -12.24 6.62 -20.11
CA ASP A 134 -12.58 7.93 -20.66
C ASP A 134 -11.42 8.94 -20.64
N LEU A 135 -10.22 8.53 -20.20
CA LEU A 135 -8.98 9.32 -20.34
C LEU A 135 -8.84 9.95 -21.75
N PRO A 136 -8.41 11.22 -21.91
CA PRO A 136 -8.33 11.85 -23.22
C PRO A 136 -7.30 11.21 -24.17
N GLY A 137 -7.65 11.04 -25.45
CA GLY A 137 -6.81 10.39 -26.45
C GLY A 137 -6.86 8.87 -26.40
N ASP A 138 -5.97 8.18 -27.10
CA ASP A 138 -5.97 6.71 -27.09
C ASP A 138 -5.62 6.15 -25.70
N VAL A 139 -6.29 5.06 -25.33
CA VAL A 139 -6.18 4.45 -24.00
C VAL A 139 -5.75 2.98 -24.10
N VAL A 140 -4.59 2.65 -23.54
CA VAL A 140 -4.23 1.27 -23.20
C VAL A 140 -4.99 0.86 -21.94
N LYS A 141 -5.70 -0.26 -22.01
CA LYS A 141 -6.36 -0.93 -20.89
C LYS A 141 -5.62 -2.23 -20.60
N ILE A 142 -5.30 -2.49 -19.34
CA ILE A 142 -4.68 -3.73 -18.87
C ILE A 142 -5.65 -4.40 -17.90
N THR A 143 -6.10 -5.62 -18.22
CA THR A 143 -7.03 -6.42 -17.40
C THR A 143 -6.31 -7.62 -16.81
N ASN A 144 -6.34 -7.80 -15.48
CA ASN A 144 -5.80 -9.00 -14.84
C ASN A 144 -6.75 -10.20 -14.97
N GLN A 145 -6.30 -11.31 -15.56
CA GLN A 145 -7.13 -12.50 -15.71
C GLN A 145 -7.32 -13.32 -14.42
N ALA A 146 -6.46 -13.12 -13.40
CA ALA A 146 -6.64 -13.72 -12.08
C ALA A 146 -7.50 -12.87 -11.12
N ASP A 147 -7.79 -11.61 -11.48
CA ASP A 147 -8.61 -10.68 -10.72
C ASP A 147 -9.20 -9.61 -11.67
N PRO A 148 -10.28 -9.91 -12.41
CA PRO A 148 -10.80 -9.03 -13.47
C PRO A 148 -11.34 -7.67 -13.00
N ALA A 149 -11.48 -7.45 -11.69
CA ALA A 149 -11.75 -6.14 -11.12
C ALA A 149 -10.49 -5.24 -11.09
N SER A 150 -9.29 -5.83 -11.07
CA SER A 150 -8.02 -5.14 -11.19
C SER A 150 -7.70 -4.83 -12.65
N VAL A 151 -8.31 -3.74 -13.14
CA VAL A 151 -8.03 -3.12 -14.44
C VAL A 151 -7.16 -1.88 -14.23
N GLN A 152 -6.25 -1.57 -15.15
CA GLN A 152 -5.55 -0.29 -15.23
C GLN A 152 -5.77 0.36 -16.60
N TYR A 153 -5.88 1.68 -16.63
CA TYR A 153 -5.96 2.47 -17.87
C TYR A 153 -4.76 3.41 -17.99
N PHE A 154 -4.32 3.70 -19.22
CA PHE A 154 -3.26 4.64 -19.55
C PHE A 154 -3.52 5.35 -20.87
N ASN A 155 -3.38 6.68 -20.88
CA ASN A 155 -3.12 7.46 -22.09
C ASN A 155 -1.64 7.91 -22.12
N ASN A 156 -1.21 8.59 -23.19
CA ASN A 156 0.19 9.06 -23.36
C ASN A 156 0.75 9.81 -22.14
N ALA A 157 -0.07 10.63 -21.46
CA ALA A 157 0.35 11.40 -20.28
C ALA A 157 0.50 10.52 -19.03
N THR A 158 -0.50 9.69 -18.73
CA THR A 158 -0.49 8.81 -17.54
C THR A 158 0.51 7.66 -17.66
N LEU A 159 0.75 7.15 -18.88
CA LEU A 159 1.82 6.19 -19.14
C LEU A 159 3.21 6.76 -18.78
N ARG A 160 3.47 8.04 -19.12
CA ARG A 160 4.73 8.73 -18.78
C ARG A 160 4.85 9.01 -17.28
N GLN A 161 3.76 9.39 -16.61
CA GLN A 161 3.71 9.52 -15.14
C GLN A 161 4.06 8.21 -14.42
N TRP A 162 3.69 7.07 -15.00
CA TRP A 162 4.07 5.75 -14.50
C TRP A 162 5.44 5.27 -15.00
N SER A 163 6.23 6.15 -15.62
CA SER A 163 7.53 5.82 -16.23
C SER A 163 7.46 4.62 -17.17
N PHE A 164 6.39 4.52 -17.98
CA PHE A 164 6.08 3.41 -18.88
C PHE A 164 5.94 2.03 -18.21
N ASN A 165 5.77 1.96 -16.88
CA ASN A 165 5.51 0.71 -16.16
C ASN A 165 4.02 0.55 -15.81
N SER A 166 3.51 -0.67 -15.74
CA SER A 166 2.17 -0.93 -15.18
C SER A 166 2.15 -0.92 -13.64
N ALA A 167 0.95 -1.05 -13.08
CA ALA A 167 0.71 -1.57 -11.74
C ALA A 167 1.17 -3.03 -11.62
N PHE A 168 1.33 -3.51 -10.39
CA PHE A 168 1.60 -4.92 -10.11
C PHE A 168 0.28 -5.70 -10.11
N PHE A 169 0.11 -6.63 -11.05
CA PHE A 169 -1.05 -7.52 -11.11
C PHE A 169 -0.74 -8.86 -10.45
N ASN A 170 -1.70 -9.43 -9.72
CA ASN A 170 -1.55 -10.77 -9.14
C ASN A 170 -1.68 -11.83 -10.25
N GLY A 171 -0.79 -12.81 -10.31
CA GLY A 171 -0.78 -13.87 -11.32
C GLY A 171 0.13 -13.60 -12.51
N GLY A 172 0.11 -14.55 -13.47
CA GLY A 172 0.94 -14.56 -14.67
C GLY A 172 0.18 -14.35 -15.99
N ASN A 173 -1.06 -13.85 -15.95
CA ASN A 173 -1.90 -13.72 -17.14
C ASN A 173 -2.65 -12.38 -17.14
N VAL A 174 -2.42 -11.56 -18.15
CA VAL A 174 -3.07 -10.24 -18.33
C VAL A 174 -3.49 -10.05 -19.78
N THR A 175 -4.57 -9.33 -20.03
CA THR A 175 -4.94 -8.89 -21.38
C THR A 175 -4.65 -7.40 -21.51
N VAL A 176 -4.00 -7.01 -22.61
CA VAL A 176 -3.72 -5.62 -22.95
C VAL A 176 -4.53 -5.26 -24.19
N GLU A 177 -5.33 -4.20 -24.08
CA GLU A 177 -6.25 -3.74 -25.12
C GLU A 177 -5.92 -2.28 -25.46
N LEU A 178 -5.97 -1.91 -26.75
CA LEU A 178 -5.92 -0.52 -27.18
C LEU A 178 -7.33 -0.04 -27.52
N LEU A 179 -7.82 0.93 -26.74
CA LEU A 179 -9.08 1.62 -26.93
C LEU A 179 -8.79 2.91 -27.71
N ALA A 180 -9.06 2.90 -29.02
CA ALA A 180 -8.84 4.06 -29.88
C ALA A 180 -9.89 5.14 -29.65
N ASP A 181 -9.45 6.39 -29.57
CA ASP A 181 -10.30 7.58 -29.56
C ASP A 181 -10.81 7.87 -30.98
N PRO A 182 -12.14 7.84 -31.21
CA PRO A 182 -12.72 8.05 -32.55
C PRO A 182 -12.71 9.51 -32.98
N THR A 183 -12.34 10.46 -32.10
CA THR A 183 -12.22 11.89 -32.44
C THR A 183 -10.88 12.26 -33.06
N LEU A 184 -9.90 11.34 -33.05
CA LEU A 184 -8.55 11.58 -33.55
C LEU A 184 -8.35 11.03 -34.97
N PRO A 185 -7.52 11.68 -35.82
CA PRO A 185 -7.29 11.27 -37.20
C PRO A 185 -6.85 9.82 -37.34
N ALA A 186 -7.44 9.09 -38.28
CA ALA A 186 -7.10 7.68 -38.55
C ALA A 186 -5.77 7.52 -39.32
N ASP A 187 -5.25 8.60 -39.92
CA ASP A 187 -3.97 8.62 -40.62
C ASP A 187 -2.77 8.65 -39.64
N ASP A 188 -2.99 9.14 -38.42
CA ASP A 188 -2.09 8.94 -37.29
C ASP A 188 -2.35 7.54 -36.72
N LYS A 189 -1.30 6.75 -36.50
CA LYS A 189 -1.42 5.33 -36.11
C LYS A 189 -0.79 5.08 -34.74
N PRO A 190 -1.59 4.65 -33.74
CA PRO A 190 -1.05 4.29 -32.44
C PRO A 190 -0.22 3.01 -32.52
N SER A 191 0.69 2.86 -31.56
CA SER A 191 1.53 1.69 -31.39
C SER A 191 1.54 1.30 -29.92
N VAL A 192 1.46 0.01 -29.62
CA VAL A 192 1.55 -0.51 -28.24
C VAL A 192 2.57 -1.64 -28.25
N VAL A 193 3.71 -1.41 -27.61
CA VAL A 193 4.84 -2.36 -27.58
C VAL A 193 5.35 -2.50 -26.16
N ILE A 194 5.43 -3.74 -25.69
CA ILE A 194 5.99 -4.14 -24.39
C ILE A 194 7.36 -4.77 -24.68
N ASP A 195 8.42 -4.18 -24.12
CA ASP A 195 9.81 -4.61 -24.32
C ASP A 195 10.36 -5.46 -23.17
N SER A 196 9.72 -5.39 -22.01
CA SER A 196 10.07 -6.20 -20.85
C SER A 196 8.88 -6.42 -19.92
N ILE A 197 8.90 -7.57 -19.25
CA ILE A 197 7.89 -7.94 -18.27
C ILE A 197 8.62 -8.35 -16.99
N LYS A 198 8.35 -7.63 -15.90
CA LYS A 198 8.86 -7.98 -14.58
C LYS A 198 7.90 -8.94 -13.87
N VAL A 199 8.44 -10.02 -13.34
CA VAL A 199 7.75 -10.98 -12.48
C VAL A 199 8.49 -11.11 -11.15
N ASN A 200 7.90 -11.86 -10.21
CA ASN A 200 8.60 -12.25 -8.99
C ASN A 200 9.94 -12.94 -9.30
N ALA A 201 11.00 -12.60 -8.56
CA ALA A 201 12.14 -13.49 -8.43
C ALA A 201 11.66 -14.89 -8.00
N ASP A 202 12.18 -15.93 -8.63
CA ASP A 202 12.06 -17.29 -8.10
C ASP A 202 13.04 -17.42 -6.93
N ALA A 203 12.57 -17.01 -5.75
CA ALA A 203 13.37 -16.79 -4.54
C ALA A 203 13.81 -18.09 -3.83
N SER A 204 14.53 -18.96 -4.54
CA SER A 204 15.41 -19.95 -3.90
C SER A 204 16.69 -19.31 -3.36
N SER A 205 17.02 -18.09 -3.78
CA SER A 205 18.24 -17.33 -3.43
C SER A 205 18.26 -16.72 -2.01
N ARG A 206 17.33 -17.10 -1.12
CA ARG A 206 17.58 -17.02 0.33
C ARG A 206 18.53 -18.14 0.77
N THR A 207 19.68 -18.21 0.10
CA THR A 207 20.90 -18.91 0.52
C THR A 207 21.79 -18.02 1.39
N ASP A 208 21.23 -16.92 1.91
CA ASP A 208 21.70 -16.29 3.14
C ASP A 208 21.60 -17.31 4.29
N THR A 209 22.66 -18.10 4.45
CA THR A 209 22.94 -18.86 5.66
C THR A 209 23.35 -17.90 6.76
N ILE A 210 22.39 -17.10 7.24
CA ILE A 210 22.57 -16.29 8.45
C ILE A 210 22.47 -17.23 9.64
N ALA A 211 23.63 -17.70 10.09
CA ALA A 211 23.80 -18.28 11.41
C ALA A 211 23.70 -17.17 12.47
N LEU A 212 22.98 -17.44 13.55
CA LEU A 212 22.67 -16.53 14.66
C LEU A 212 21.67 -15.40 14.30
N PRO A 213 20.83 -14.95 15.24
CA PRO A 213 19.72 -14.05 14.91
C PRO A 213 20.20 -12.63 14.56
N PRO A 214 19.58 -11.96 13.57
CA PRO A 214 19.72 -10.50 13.44
C PRO A 214 19.17 -9.81 14.70
N PRO A 215 19.61 -8.57 15.01
CA PRO A 215 19.11 -7.83 16.17
C PRO A 215 17.59 -7.69 16.10
N ASN A 216 16.94 -8.21 17.14
CA ASN A 216 15.50 -8.43 17.19
C ASN A 216 14.72 -7.11 17.32
N THR A 217 14.35 -6.59 16.15
CA THR A 217 13.25 -5.65 15.85
C THR A 217 11.96 -5.91 16.66
N LEU A 218 11.69 -7.15 17.08
CA LEU A 218 10.70 -7.46 18.11
C LEU A 218 11.24 -7.11 19.51
N CYS A 219 10.54 -6.20 20.19
CA CYS A 219 10.81 -5.77 21.55
C CYS A 219 10.20 -6.71 22.59
N ASN A 220 9.18 -7.47 22.20
CA ASN A 220 8.51 -8.47 23.01
C ASN A 220 8.90 -9.91 22.59
N ALA A 221 8.86 -10.86 23.53
CA ALA A 221 9.23 -12.25 23.25
C ALA A 221 8.30 -12.94 22.23
N ASN A 222 7.09 -12.42 22.06
CA ASN A 222 6.19 -12.72 20.95
C ASN A 222 6.14 -11.53 20.00
N ASP A 223 5.85 -11.75 18.73
CA ASP A 223 5.38 -10.69 17.83
C ASP A 223 3.98 -10.27 18.29
N GLU A 224 3.80 -9.08 18.87
CA GLU A 224 2.51 -8.65 19.41
C GLU A 224 1.67 -7.83 18.43
N ARG A 225 2.23 -7.54 17.24
CA ARG A 225 1.62 -6.76 16.17
C ARG A 225 0.32 -7.41 15.65
N ARG A 226 -0.68 -6.60 15.33
CA ARG A 226 -2.03 -7.04 14.88
C ARG A 226 -2.33 -6.48 13.48
N PRO A 227 -3.23 -7.10 12.69
CA PRO A 227 -3.66 -6.55 11.40
C PRO A 227 -4.21 -5.12 11.53
N SER A 228 -4.01 -4.30 10.51
CA SER A 228 -4.50 -2.92 10.44
C SER A 228 -5.03 -2.58 9.03
N ALA A 229 -5.75 -1.47 8.91
CA ALA A 229 -6.36 -1.00 7.67
C ALA A 229 -6.46 0.54 7.63
N ASP A 230 -5.47 1.23 8.19
CA ASP A 230 -5.37 2.69 8.17
C ASP A 230 -5.05 3.17 6.74
N THR A 231 -6.05 3.72 6.06
CA THR A 231 -5.98 4.17 4.65
C THR A 231 -5.03 5.34 4.41
N ARG A 232 -4.41 5.89 5.45
CA ARG A 232 -3.33 6.89 5.34
C ARG A 232 -1.94 6.26 5.14
N ILE A 233 -1.81 4.93 5.19
CA ILE A 233 -0.52 4.23 5.24
C ILE A 233 -0.47 3.11 4.17
N ALA A 234 0.58 3.13 3.36
CA ALA A 234 0.78 2.26 2.20
C ALA A 234 2.14 1.58 2.16
N ARG A 235 2.24 0.52 1.36
CA ARG A 235 3.48 -0.23 1.09
C ARG A 235 4.18 0.36 -0.13
N ILE A 236 5.47 0.63 -0.02
CA ILE A 236 6.32 1.03 -1.16
C ILE A 236 6.92 -0.25 -1.76
N MET A 237 6.53 -0.59 -2.98
CA MET A 237 7.04 -1.76 -3.72
C MET A 237 7.82 -1.31 -4.95
N PRO A 238 8.90 -2.01 -5.37
CA PRO A 238 9.38 -3.29 -4.86
C PRO A 238 10.29 -3.24 -3.62
N VAL A 239 10.68 -2.05 -3.11
CA VAL A 239 11.63 -1.97 -1.98
C VAL A 239 11.12 -2.63 -0.68
N GLY A 240 9.80 -2.75 -0.51
CA GLY A 240 9.18 -3.39 0.65
C GLY A 240 9.20 -2.50 1.90
N CYS A 241 9.06 -1.18 1.74
CA CYS A 241 8.97 -0.23 2.84
C CYS A 241 7.52 0.20 3.13
N THR A 242 7.34 1.03 4.14
CA THR A 242 6.10 1.74 4.46
C THR A 242 6.21 3.22 4.07
N GLY A 243 5.11 3.82 3.58
CA GLY A 243 4.96 5.27 3.39
C GLY A 243 3.57 5.75 3.85
N TRP A 244 3.41 7.04 4.12
CA TRP A 244 2.17 7.57 4.73
C TRP A 244 1.84 9.02 4.37
N THR A 245 0.55 9.31 4.16
CA THR A 245 -0.01 10.60 3.78
C THR A 245 0.01 11.61 4.92
N ILE A 246 0.47 12.84 4.66
CA ILE A 246 0.50 13.94 5.62
C ILE A 246 -0.36 15.13 5.20
N ASN A 247 -0.77 15.93 6.19
CA ASN A 247 -1.20 17.31 5.96
C ASN A 247 0.06 18.16 5.74
N ASP A 248 0.49 18.25 4.49
CA ASP A 248 1.65 19.00 4.02
C ASP A 248 1.34 20.51 3.85
N PRO A 249 2.35 21.40 3.91
CA PRO A 249 2.13 22.85 3.78
C PRO A 249 1.54 23.30 2.43
N SER A 250 1.75 22.53 1.36
CA SER A 250 1.11 22.74 0.05
C SER A 250 -0.29 22.15 -0.04
N ASN A 251 -0.78 21.48 1.01
CA ASN A 251 -2.06 20.77 1.06
C ASN A 251 -2.24 19.73 -0.06
N SER A 252 -1.14 19.26 -0.65
CA SER A 252 -1.11 18.41 -1.85
C SER A 252 -1.29 16.92 -1.56
N GLY A 253 -1.27 16.53 -0.27
CA GLY A 253 -1.40 15.15 0.19
C GLY A 253 -0.16 14.30 -0.04
N CYS A 254 1.03 14.91 0.00
CA CYS A 254 2.29 14.18 -0.12
C CYS A 254 2.60 13.31 1.11
N GLN A 255 3.69 12.55 1.00
CA GLN A 255 3.93 11.31 1.69
C GLN A 255 5.29 11.32 2.41
N LEU A 256 5.39 10.66 3.56
CA LEU A 256 6.65 10.44 4.28
C LEU A 256 7.05 8.95 4.30
N THR A 257 8.36 8.71 4.38
CA THR A 257 8.99 7.39 4.53
C THR A 257 10.43 7.55 5.07
N ALA A 258 11.20 6.46 5.22
CA ALA A 258 12.61 6.50 5.57
C ALA A 258 13.48 6.73 4.32
N GLY A 259 14.60 7.44 4.46
CA GLY A 259 15.50 7.76 3.35
C GLY A 259 16.15 6.54 2.72
N HIS A 260 16.48 5.52 3.52
CA HIS A 260 17.02 4.25 3.01
C HIS A 260 16.03 3.44 2.14
N CYS A 261 14.74 3.81 2.11
CA CYS A 261 13.76 3.25 1.19
C CYS A 261 13.90 3.78 -0.25
N PHE A 262 14.65 4.87 -0.45
CA PHE A 262 15.00 5.42 -1.75
C PHE A 262 16.50 5.34 -2.06
N ASP A 263 17.37 5.21 -1.05
CA ASP A 263 18.81 5.08 -1.24
C ASP A 263 19.20 3.87 -2.12
N GLY A 264 19.98 4.14 -3.18
CA GLY A 264 20.35 3.14 -4.18
C GLY A 264 19.19 2.44 -4.88
N LYS A 265 17.99 3.03 -4.93
CA LYS A 265 16.82 2.46 -5.63
C LYS A 265 16.51 3.21 -6.92
N ASP A 266 16.08 2.48 -7.93
CA ASP A 266 15.39 3.07 -9.07
C ASP A 266 14.01 3.57 -8.61
N LEU A 267 13.80 4.88 -8.68
CA LEU A 267 12.56 5.55 -8.28
C LEU A 267 11.42 5.30 -9.27
N SER A 268 11.71 5.14 -10.57
CA SER A 268 10.71 4.82 -11.61
C SER A 268 10.03 3.47 -11.34
N GLN A 269 10.76 2.58 -10.68
CA GLN A 269 10.25 1.27 -10.29
C GLN A 269 9.37 1.31 -9.04
N GLN A 270 9.36 2.37 -8.24
CA GLN A 270 8.61 2.40 -6.98
C GLN A 270 7.12 2.76 -7.18
N VAL A 271 6.25 1.99 -6.53
CA VAL A 271 4.79 2.14 -6.52
C VAL A 271 4.30 2.12 -5.08
N LEU A 272 3.46 3.09 -4.72
CA LEU A 272 2.80 3.18 -3.42
C LEU A 272 1.48 2.39 -3.47
N GLN A 273 1.30 1.40 -2.58
CA GLN A 273 0.21 0.43 -2.61
C GLN A 273 -0.62 0.48 -1.32
N PHE A 274 -1.89 0.91 -1.42
CA PHE A 274 -2.85 0.96 -0.33
C PHE A 274 -3.72 -0.31 -0.28
N ASN A 275 -4.42 -0.55 0.84
CA ASN A 275 -5.39 -1.65 0.97
C ASN A 275 -4.83 -3.04 0.56
N VAL A 276 -3.55 -3.28 0.86
CA VAL A 276 -2.83 -4.52 0.51
C VAL A 276 -3.55 -5.74 1.10
N PRO A 277 -3.97 -6.72 0.28
CA PRO A 277 -4.66 -7.91 0.76
C PRO A 277 -3.71 -8.89 1.47
N ARG A 278 -4.26 -9.75 2.33
CA ARG A 278 -3.50 -10.85 2.96
C ARG A 278 -2.85 -11.76 1.92
N ASN A 279 -1.64 -12.20 2.24
CA ASN A 279 -0.88 -13.14 1.42
C ASN A 279 -1.49 -14.55 1.45
N ILE A 280 -1.20 -15.33 0.41
CA ILE A 280 -1.45 -16.77 0.42
C ILE A 280 -0.24 -17.45 1.08
N VAL A 281 -0.43 -18.39 1.99
CA VAL A 281 0.67 -19.15 2.59
C VAL A 281 0.72 -20.55 1.97
N VAL A 282 1.75 -20.81 1.17
CA VAL A 282 2.02 -22.12 0.56
C VAL A 282 3.01 -22.93 1.40
N ARG A 283 3.09 -24.24 1.14
CA ARG A 283 4.15 -25.11 1.69
C ARG A 283 5.05 -25.58 0.55
N SER A 284 6.35 -25.31 0.66
CA SER A 284 7.33 -25.74 -0.34
C SER A 284 7.56 -27.25 -0.31
N ARG A 285 8.21 -27.80 -1.35
CA ARG A 285 8.63 -29.20 -1.41
C ARG A 285 9.55 -29.64 -0.25
N ALA A 286 10.28 -28.71 0.36
CA ALA A 286 11.08 -28.93 1.56
C ALA A 286 10.27 -28.88 2.88
N GLY A 287 8.95 -28.67 2.81
CA GLY A 287 8.07 -28.58 3.97
C GLY A 287 7.94 -27.18 4.58
N ASN A 288 8.76 -26.20 4.17
CA ASN A 288 8.74 -24.84 4.70
C ASN A 288 7.48 -24.07 4.31
N ARG A 289 6.92 -23.27 5.21
CA ARG A 289 5.83 -22.33 4.89
C ARG A 289 6.40 -21.06 4.27
N VAL A 290 5.80 -20.58 3.18
CA VAL A 290 6.24 -19.37 2.45
C VAL A 290 5.05 -18.45 2.24
N ALA A 291 5.22 -17.17 2.56
CA ALA A 291 4.25 -16.12 2.29
C ALA A 291 4.35 -15.67 0.83
N ILE A 292 3.26 -15.76 0.09
CA ILE A 292 3.14 -15.37 -1.32
C ILE A 292 2.55 -13.96 -1.35
N LEU A 293 3.45 -12.99 -1.58
CA LEU A 293 3.13 -11.56 -1.66
C LEU A 293 1.99 -11.31 -2.64
N ARG A 294 0.92 -10.68 -2.16
CA ARG A 294 -0.15 -10.16 -3.02
C ARG A 294 -0.08 -8.64 -3.14
N HIS A 295 -0.63 -8.14 -4.24
CA HIS A 295 -0.82 -6.73 -4.52
C HIS A 295 -2.32 -6.39 -4.46
N PRO A 296 -2.68 -5.15 -4.10
CA PRO A 296 -4.06 -4.69 -4.18
C PRO A 296 -4.46 -4.46 -5.65
N PRO A 297 -5.76 -4.23 -5.95
CA PRO A 297 -6.19 -3.86 -7.29
C PRO A 297 -5.49 -2.59 -7.80
N ALA A 298 -5.39 -2.43 -9.12
CA ALA A 298 -4.58 -1.36 -9.72
C ALA A 298 -5.10 0.07 -9.47
N ASP A 299 -6.35 0.24 -9.03
CA ASP A 299 -6.89 1.52 -8.55
C ASP A 299 -6.37 1.94 -7.16
N GLN A 300 -5.81 1.00 -6.38
CA GLN A 300 -5.17 1.24 -5.08
C GLN A 300 -3.65 1.43 -5.17
N GLN A 301 -3.10 1.52 -6.39
CA GLN A 301 -1.67 1.64 -6.67
C GLN A 301 -1.36 2.99 -7.31
N PHE A 302 -0.27 3.64 -6.90
CA PHE A 302 0.08 4.98 -7.35
C PHE A 302 1.57 5.05 -7.70
N ALA A 303 1.91 5.58 -8.89
CA ALA A 303 3.30 5.84 -9.27
C ALA A 303 3.86 7.01 -8.45
N ILE A 304 5.08 6.83 -7.92
CA ILE A 304 5.82 7.90 -7.25
C ILE A 304 6.33 8.88 -8.32
N ASP A 305 6.05 10.17 -8.14
CA ASP A 305 6.65 11.21 -8.98
C ASP A 305 8.13 11.34 -8.60
N THR A 306 9.02 10.85 -9.46
CA THR A 306 10.47 10.85 -9.23
C THR A 306 11.05 12.25 -9.03
N ASN A 307 10.39 13.30 -9.54
CA ASN A 307 10.82 14.71 -9.39
C ASN A 307 10.44 15.29 -8.02
N SER A 308 9.43 14.71 -7.36
CA SER A 308 8.99 15.11 -6.01
C SER A 308 9.84 14.54 -4.88
N VAL A 309 10.58 13.44 -5.15
CA VAL A 309 11.33 12.69 -4.15
C VAL A 309 12.48 13.55 -3.61
N GLN A 310 12.40 13.86 -2.32
CA GLN A 310 13.45 14.48 -1.52
C GLN A 310 13.74 13.57 -0.34
N PHE A 311 14.98 13.10 -0.19
CA PHE A 311 15.34 12.20 0.90
C PHE A 311 16.77 12.43 1.36
N ARG A 312 17.10 11.89 2.53
CA ARG A 312 18.47 11.78 2.99
C ARG A 312 18.66 10.54 3.86
N LEU A 313 19.77 9.85 3.60
CA LEU A 313 20.33 8.82 4.47
C LEU A 313 21.76 9.23 4.81
N THR A 314 22.06 9.44 6.09
CA THR A 314 23.43 9.61 6.60
C THR A 314 23.62 8.84 7.89
N SER A 315 24.38 7.74 7.85
CA SER A 315 24.69 6.88 9.00
C SER A 315 26.03 7.26 9.65
N THR A 316 26.00 8.25 10.54
CA THR A 316 27.16 8.59 11.38
C THR A 316 27.32 7.59 12.53
N ARG A 317 28.57 7.24 12.89
CA ARG A 317 28.87 6.35 14.04
C ARG A 317 28.36 6.90 15.40
N GLN A 318 28.02 8.19 15.45
CA GLN A 318 27.32 8.85 16.55
C GLN A 318 25.92 9.25 16.03
N ARG A 319 24.86 8.89 16.75
CA ARG A 319 23.46 9.13 16.32
C ARG A 319 23.09 10.61 16.16
N VAL A 320 23.76 11.51 16.88
CA VAL A 320 23.40 12.94 17.01
C VAL A 320 23.35 13.72 15.68
N ASN A 321 23.95 13.19 14.60
CA ASN A 321 23.92 13.80 13.26
C ASN A 321 23.48 12.83 12.15
N SER A 322 22.83 11.71 12.49
CA SER A 322 22.20 10.88 11.45
C SER A 322 20.95 11.55 10.89
N GLU A 323 20.63 11.24 9.64
CA GLU A 323 19.35 11.56 9.04
C GLU A 323 18.88 10.31 8.28
N ASP A 324 17.62 9.91 8.46
CA ASP A 324 17.00 8.86 7.66
C ASP A 324 15.52 9.23 7.47
N TRP A 325 15.23 9.95 6.38
CA TRP A 325 13.91 10.47 6.05
C TRP A 325 13.73 10.61 4.53
N GLY A 326 12.49 10.50 4.07
CA GLY A 326 12.08 10.77 2.69
C GLY A 326 10.71 11.44 2.66
N TYR A 327 10.57 12.44 1.80
CA TYR A 327 9.35 13.16 1.46
C TYR A 327 9.12 13.06 -0.04
N PHE A 328 7.93 12.66 -0.45
CA PHE A 328 7.63 12.37 -1.86
C PHE A 328 6.14 12.51 -2.15
N GLY A 329 5.80 12.62 -3.42
CA GLY A 329 4.43 12.62 -3.92
C GLY A 329 4.18 11.48 -4.88
N VAL A 330 2.90 11.33 -5.25
CA VAL A 330 2.46 10.36 -6.25
C VAL A 330 1.59 11.05 -7.28
N HIS A 331 1.63 10.56 -8.52
CA HIS A 331 0.69 10.98 -9.54
C HIS A 331 -0.73 10.47 -9.22
N PRO A 332 -1.79 11.14 -9.70
CA PRO A 332 -3.15 10.62 -9.58
C PRO A 332 -3.26 9.21 -10.18
N ASN A 333 -4.08 8.35 -9.58
CA ASN A 333 -4.35 7.04 -10.16
C ASN A 333 -5.14 7.22 -11.48
N PRO A 334 -4.71 6.63 -12.60
CA PRO A 334 -5.32 6.90 -13.90
C PRO A 334 -6.75 6.35 -14.06
N ASN A 335 -7.19 5.45 -13.19
CA ASN A 335 -8.57 4.96 -13.16
C ASN A 335 -9.51 5.93 -12.46
N THR A 336 -9.06 6.59 -11.38
CA THR A 336 -9.93 7.35 -10.46
C THR A 336 -9.75 8.86 -10.55
N GLY A 337 -8.63 9.32 -11.11
CA GLY A 337 -8.25 10.73 -11.17
C GLY A 337 -7.79 11.34 -9.85
N ARG A 338 -7.64 10.53 -8.81
CA ARG A 338 -7.37 10.98 -7.44
C ARG A 338 -5.96 10.61 -6.99
N ARG A 339 -5.38 11.43 -6.14
CA ARG A 339 -4.26 11.08 -5.25
C ARG A 339 -4.79 10.33 -4.01
N PRO A 340 -3.94 9.66 -3.22
CA PRO A 340 -4.39 8.87 -2.07
C PRO A 340 -5.27 9.63 -1.07
N ARG A 341 -4.91 10.88 -0.74
CA ARG A 341 -5.69 11.72 0.19
C ARG A 341 -7.14 11.90 -0.31
N GLU A 342 -7.32 12.27 -1.57
CA GLU A 342 -8.64 12.47 -2.20
C GLU A 342 -9.41 11.16 -2.38
N GLN A 343 -8.71 10.05 -2.64
CA GLN A 343 -9.31 8.72 -2.78
C GLN A 343 -9.82 8.19 -1.43
N PHE A 344 -9.11 8.46 -0.34
CA PHE A 344 -9.42 7.98 1.01
C PHE A 344 -10.04 9.07 1.92
N GLY A 345 -10.94 9.88 1.36
CA GLY A 345 -11.81 10.77 2.13
C GLY A 345 -11.09 11.96 2.79
N ASN A 346 -10.05 12.48 2.12
CA ASN A 346 -9.16 13.56 2.58
C ASN A 346 -8.36 13.24 3.87
N GLN A 347 -8.27 11.96 4.24
CA GLN A 347 -7.51 11.52 5.41
C GLN A 347 -6.00 11.68 5.23
N ALA A 348 -5.34 12.18 6.27
CA ALA A 348 -3.89 12.26 6.39
C ALA A 348 -3.47 12.28 7.88
N PHE A 349 -2.16 12.34 8.15
CA PHE A 349 -1.63 12.61 9.48
C PHE A 349 -1.25 14.08 9.63
N ASP A 350 -1.63 14.66 10.77
CA ASP A 350 -0.98 15.87 11.28
C ASP A 350 0.37 15.49 11.89
N LEU A 351 1.40 16.29 11.57
CA LEU A 351 2.70 16.18 12.20
C LEU A 351 2.65 16.83 13.58
N SER A 352 3.30 16.22 14.57
CA SER A 352 3.42 16.81 15.90
C SER A 352 4.03 18.22 15.86
N PRO A 353 3.54 19.16 16.69
CA PRO A 353 3.93 20.56 16.61
C PRO A 353 5.41 20.77 16.94
N LEU A 354 5.98 21.81 16.33
CA LEU A 354 7.34 22.27 16.58
C LEU A 354 7.30 23.65 17.23
N ASN A 355 8.24 23.89 18.14
CA ASN A 355 8.43 25.19 18.78
C ASN A 355 9.12 26.20 17.84
N ALA A 356 9.31 27.42 18.33
CA ALA A 356 9.93 28.52 17.55
C ALA A 356 11.39 28.27 17.11
N THR A 357 12.09 27.25 17.64
CA THR A 357 13.43 26.84 17.18
C THR A 357 13.41 25.65 16.22
N GLY A 358 12.22 25.20 15.80
CA GLY A 358 12.03 24.10 14.85
C GLY A 358 12.19 22.70 15.46
N LEU A 359 12.19 22.59 16.79
CA LEU A 359 12.32 21.33 17.52
C LEU A 359 10.96 20.90 18.09
N LEU A 360 10.79 19.61 18.41
CA LEU A 360 9.64 19.16 19.21
C LEU A 360 9.60 19.95 20.52
N ALA A 361 8.41 20.36 20.97
CA ALA A 361 8.28 20.97 22.29
C ALA A 361 8.49 19.91 23.38
N PRO A 362 9.09 20.22 24.54
CA PRO A 362 9.40 19.24 25.60
C PRO A 362 8.20 18.39 26.06
N GLU A 363 7.01 18.96 26.02
CA GLU A 363 5.72 18.36 26.36
C GLU A 363 5.08 17.55 25.22
N THR A 364 5.69 17.51 24.02
CA THR A 364 5.14 16.81 22.85
C THR A 364 5.33 15.30 22.93
N VAL A 365 6.46 14.84 23.49
CA VAL A 365 6.74 13.41 23.72
C VAL A 365 7.87 13.22 24.75
N GLN A 366 7.69 12.28 25.67
CA GLN A 366 8.61 11.94 26.75
C GLN A 366 8.77 10.41 26.89
N GLY A 367 9.76 9.97 27.66
CA GLY A 367 9.93 8.55 27.97
C GLY A 367 8.80 8.03 28.85
N GLY A 368 8.14 6.95 28.43
CA GLY A 368 6.96 6.37 29.09
C GLY A 368 5.64 6.62 28.35
N ASP A 369 5.57 7.60 27.43
CA ASP A 369 4.38 7.86 26.62
C ASP A 369 4.03 6.67 25.71
N GLU A 370 2.76 6.54 25.34
CA GLU A 370 2.30 5.55 24.37
C GLU A 370 2.59 6.00 22.93
N ALA A 371 3.25 5.13 22.16
CA ALA A 371 3.45 5.25 20.73
C ALA A 371 2.90 4.03 19.99
N THR A 372 2.25 4.28 18.85
CA THR A 372 1.78 3.28 17.90
C THR A 372 2.61 3.34 16.62
N VAL A 373 3.07 2.20 16.11
CA VAL A 373 3.69 2.09 14.78
C VAL A 373 2.81 1.24 13.89
N ARG A 374 2.54 1.73 12.67
CA ARG A 374 1.70 1.06 11.66
C ARG A 374 2.43 0.96 10.34
N GLY A 375 2.53 -0.24 9.77
CA GLY A 375 3.20 -0.44 8.49
C GLY A 375 3.33 -1.89 8.05
N PHE A 376 4.14 -2.12 7.02
CA PHE A 376 4.19 -3.35 6.23
C PHE A 376 5.44 -4.19 6.56
N GLY A 377 5.70 -4.38 7.84
CA GLY A 377 6.79 -5.26 8.28
C GLY A 377 6.60 -6.71 7.80
N LEU A 378 7.71 -7.40 7.58
CA LEU A 378 7.72 -8.85 7.39
C LEU A 378 7.15 -9.56 8.63
N VAL A 379 6.70 -10.80 8.46
CA VAL A 379 6.54 -11.78 9.55
C VAL A 379 7.57 -12.88 9.31
N ILE A 380 8.46 -13.07 10.28
CA ILE A 380 9.59 -14.02 10.19
C ILE A 380 9.46 -15.10 11.27
N TYR A 381 9.14 -14.70 12.51
CA TYR A 381 9.17 -15.59 13.68
C TYR A 381 7.80 -16.19 14.07
N ALA A 382 6.68 -15.65 13.57
CA ALA A 382 5.33 -16.16 13.81
C ALA A 382 4.81 -16.94 12.60
N ALA A 383 5.12 -18.24 12.54
CA ALA A 383 4.83 -19.08 11.37
C ALA A 383 3.33 -19.22 11.05
N ASP A 384 2.47 -19.15 12.06
CA ASP A 384 1.02 -19.10 11.95
C ASP A 384 0.53 -17.87 11.18
N ARG A 385 1.14 -16.70 11.43
CA ARG A 385 0.81 -15.36 10.90
C ARG A 385 1.52 -14.95 9.61
N LEU A 386 2.13 -15.89 8.88
CA LEU A 386 2.85 -15.60 7.63
C LEU A 386 1.97 -14.95 6.54
N ASP A 387 0.64 -15.05 6.64
CA ASP A 387 -0.33 -14.38 5.77
C ASP A 387 -0.34 -12.85 5.93
N LEU A 388 0.22 -12.33 7.02
CA LEU A 388 0.33 -10.89 7.33
C LEU A 388 1.66 -10.26 6.92
N SER A 389 2.66 -11.05 6.51
CA SER A 389 3.98 -10.53 6.14
C SER A 389 3.90 -9.49 5.01
N GLN A 390 4.39 -8.26 5.21
CA GLN A 390 4.23 -7.17 4.22
C GLN A 390 2.76 -6.83 3.89
N VAL A 391 1.87 -7.05 4.86
CA VAL A 391 0.49 -6.54 4.94
C VAL A 391 0.46 -5.52 6.07
N GLN A 392 -0.53 -4.61 6.12
CA GLN A 392 -0.51 -3.57 7.14
C GLN A 392 -0.74 -4.16 8.54
N GLN A 393 0.20 -3.91 9.44
CA GLN A 393 0.18 -4.31 10.84
C GLN A 393 0.36 -3.09 11.75
N SER A 394 -0.25 -3.13 12.94
CA SER A 394 -0.15 -2.11 14.00
C SER A 394 0.38 -2.75 15.29
N HIS A 395 1.19 -2.02 16.04
CA HIS A 395 1.49 -2.32 17.45
C HIS A 395 1.66 -1.03 18.24
N THR A 396 1.48 -1.12 19.56
CA THR A 396 1.38 0.02 20.47
C THR A 396 2.14 -0.33 21.75
N ALA A 397 3.12 0.48 22.11
CA ALA A 397 3.99 0.28 23.27
C ALA A 397 4.64 1.62 23.67
N THR A 398 5.56 1.62 24.63
CA THR A 398 6.15 2.86 25.15
C THR A 398 7.22 3.48 24.24
N VAL A 399 7.27 4.81 24.24
CA VAL A 399 8.49 5.58 23.96
C VAL A 399 9.48 5.29 25.09
N LEU A 400 10.72 4.96 24.75
CA LEU A 400 11.78 4.74 25.74
C LEU A 400 12.47 6.07 26.10
N SER A 401 12.84 6.85 25.09
CA SER A 401 13.43 8.18 25.26
C SER A 401 13.46 8.94 23.93
N LEU A 402 13.61 10.27 23.98
CA LEU A 402 14.34 10.99 22.94
C LEU A 402 15.84 10.70 23.15
N SER A 403 16.59 10.38 22.08
CA SER A 403 18.05 10.32 22.12
C SER A 403 18.65 11.73 22.02
N ASP A 404 18.02 12.55 21.20
CA ASP A 404 18.26 13.97 20.97
C ASP A 404 16.99 14.55 20.32
N ALA A 405 16.98 15.85 19.97
CA ALA A 405 15.80 16.52 19.41
C ALA A 405 15.35 16.01 18.03
N TYR A 406 16.17 15.20 17.34
CA TYR A 406 15.87 14.64 16.02
C TYR A 406 15.56 13.14 16.04
N HIS A 407 15.73 12.45 17.18
CA HIS A 407 15.76 10.99 17.25
C HIS A 407 14.99 10.40 18.43
N LEU A 408 14.03 9.52 18.16
CA LEU A 408 13.16 8.89 19.17
C LEU A 408 13.39 7.37 19.25
N ASN A 409 13.60 6.87 20.47
CA ASN A 409 13.68 5.44 20.79
C ASN A 409 12.31 4.92 21.28
N HIS A 410 11.86 3.76 20.80
CA HIS A 410 10.60 3.14 21.18
C HIS A 410 10.71 1.63 21.39
N ARG A 411 9.79 1.07 22.19
CA ARG A 411 9.62 -0.38 22.40
C ARG A 411 8.47 -1.00 21.60
N VAL A 412 7.98 -0.30 20.59
CA VAL A 412 7.01 -0.88 19.64
C VAL A 412 7.72 -1.90 18.75
N ASP A 413 7.33 -3.17 18.82
CA ASP A 413 7.67 -4.22 17.86
C ASP A 413 7.54 -3.73 16.41
N THR A 414 8.62 -3.89 15.65
CA THR A 414 8.63 -3.71 14.20
C THR A 414 9.31 -4.91 13.54
N GLU A 415 9.38 -4.95 12.21
CA GLU A 415 10.24 -5.85 11.44
C GLU A 415 10.80 -5.14 10.21
N GLY A 416 11.73 -5.76 9.49
CA GLY A 416 12.14 -5.29 8.17
C GLY A 416 10.93 -4.99 7.28
N GLY A 417 10.84 -3.77 6.76
CA GLY A 417 9.69 -3.25 5.99
C GLY A 417 8.68 -2.39 6.76
N ASN A 418 8.76 -2.38 8.10
CA ASN A 418 8.23 -1.24 8.87
C ASN A 418 9.07 0.04 8.66
N SER A 419 10.25 -0.04 8.04
CA SER A 419 10.99 1.13 7.56
C SER A 419 10.07 2.15 6.89
N GLY A 420 10.07 3.38 7.39
CA GLY A 420 9.22 4.47 6.92
C GLY A 420 7.84 4.58 7.57
N SER A 421 7.46 3.67 8.47
CA SER A 421 6.17 3.73 9.20
C SER A 421 6.06 5.03 10.02
N PRO A 422 4.87 5.65 10.15
CA PRO A 422 4.66 6.69 11.14
C PRO A 422 4.83 6.14 12.56
N ILE A 423 5.44 6.95 13.42
CA ILE A 423 5.39 6.81 14.88
C ILE A 423 4.30 7.77 15.35
N ILE A 424 3.18 7.22 15.82
CA ILE A 424 1.93 7.92 16.12
C ILE A 424 1.75 7.99 17.64
N LEU A 425 1.47 9.17 18.18
CA LEU A 425 1.17 9.35 19.61
C LEU A 425 -0.29 9.03 19.92
N ALA A 426 -0.63 8.85 21.20
CA ALA A 426 -2.01 8.61 21.65
C ALA A 426 -3.04 9.68 21.21
N ASN A 427 -2.59 10.91 20.90
CA ASN A 427 -3.43 11.98 20.36
C ASN A 427 -3.71 11.87 18.83
N GLY A 428 -3.15 10.86 18.16
CA GLY A 428 -3.31 10.61 16.72
C GLY A 428 -2.33 11.35 15.79
N GLN A 429 -1.49 12.25 16.32
CA GLN A 429 -0.45 12.95 15.55
C GLN A 429 0.77 12.04 15.31
N ALA A 430 1.48 12.27 14.22
CA ALA A 430 2.73 11.59 13.93
C ALA A 430 3.93 12.42 14.40
N VAL A 431 4.72 11.85 15.32
CA VAL A 431 5.91 12.49 15.92
C VAL A 431 7.20 12.14 15.19
N GLY A 432 7.19 11.08 14.37
CA GLY A 432 8.35 10.64 13.61
C GLY A 432 8.07 9.53 12.61
N ILE A 433 9.16 9.05 12.03
CA ILE A 433 9.27 8.01 11.01
C ILE A 433 10.13 6.90 11.61
N HIS A 434 9.64 5.66 11.70
CA HIS A 434 10.45 4.52 12.13
C HIS A 434 11.50 4.17 11.07
N THR A 435 12.76 4.07 11.47
CA THR A 435 13.91 3.92 10.56
C THR A 435 14.69 2.65 10.82
N ASN A 436 14.92 2.28 12.08
CA ASN A 436 15.88 1.22 12.41
C ASN A 436 15.39 0.30 13.53
N GLY A 437 15.68 -0.99 13.37
CA GLY A 437 15.66 -1.95 14.47
C GLY A 437 16.75 -1.67 15.51
N GLY A 438 16.66 -2.35 16.65
CA GLY A 438 17.60 -2.21 17.77
C GLY A 438 17.03 -2.68 19.12
N CYS A 439 15.76 -3.11 19.13
CA CYS A 439 15.23 -3.90 20.24
C CYS A 439 15.97 -5.22 20.45
N THR A 440 15.69 -5.82 21.60
CA THR A 440 15.93 -7.23 21.90
C THR A 440 14.84 -7.72 22.84
N THR A 441 14.40 -8.96 22.65
CA THR A 441 13.35 -9.60 23.48
C THR A 441 13.80 -9.93 24.91
N THR A 442 15.10 -9.80 25.20
CA THR A 442 15.73 -10.15 26.48
C THR A 442 16.11 -8.94 27.35
N SER A 443 15.95 -7.72 26.84
CA SER A 443 16.27 -6.48 27.57
C SER A 443 15.12 -5.50 27.46
N ASN A 444 14.74 -4.85 28.56
CA ASN A 444 13.79 -3.73 28.55
C ASN A 444 14.44 -2.37 28.22
N ARG A 445 15.78 -2.32 28.05
CA ARG A 445 16.55 -1.11 27.70
C ARG A 445 16.99 -1.04 26.23
N SER A 446 16.80 -2.12 25.48
CA SER A 446 16.93 -2.11 24.02
C SER A 446 15.80 -1.30 23.39
N SER A 447 15.97 -0.81 22.16
CA SER A 447 14.95 0.01 21.49
C SER A 447 15.09 0.05 19.98
N ASN A 448 13.94 0.07 19.33
CA ASN A 448 13.79 0.49 17.95
C ASN A 448 13.85 2.02 17.87
N TRP A 449 14.16 2.56 16.70
CA TRP A 449 14.53 3.96 16.51
C TRP A 449 13.81 4.58 15.30
N GLY A 450 13.47 5.86 15.39
CA GLY A 450 13.00 6.68 14.29
C GLY A 450 13.56 8.11 14.27
N SER A 451 13.59 8.70 13.07
CA SER A 451 13.74 10.13 12.83
C SER A 451 12.47 10.87 13.26
N THR A 452 12.58 11.99 13.98
CA THR A 452 11.41 12.82 14.33
C THR A 452 11.01 13.78 13.21
N VAL A 453 9.80 14.35 13.31
CA VAL A 453 9.30 15.40 12.39
C VAL A 453 10.07 16.73 12.49
N ALA A 454 10.97 16.89 13.46
CA ALA A 454 11.88 18.03 13.60
C ALA A 454 13.15 17.93 12.72
N MET A 455 13.37 16.79 12.05
CA MET A 455 14.58 16.51 11.27
C MET A 455 14.88 17.62 10.24
N ARG A 456 16.09 18.22 10.29
CA ARG A 456 16.41 19.47 9.56
C ARG A 456 16.22 19.35 8.06
N GLY A 457 16.72 18.27 7.44
CA GLY A 457 16.52 18.00 6.01
C GLY A 457 15.03 17.88 5.63
N LEU A 458 14.23 17.19 6.46
CA LEU A 458 12.79 17.06 6.26
C LEU A 458 12.08 18.43 6.38
N ARG A 459 12.45 19.27 7.35
CA ARG A 459 11.88 20.64 7.46
C ARG A 459 12.19 21.48 6.24
N ALA A 460 13.38 21.36 5.66
CA ALA A 460 13.72 22.03 4.40
C ALA A 460 12.91 21.49 3.21
N ALA A 461 12.74 20.17 3.11
CA ALA A 461 11.95 19.54 2.03
C ALA A 461 10.45 19.88 2.11
N LEU A 462 9.88 20.02 3.32
CA LEU A 462 8.51 20.49 3.54
C LEU A 462 8.32 21.99 3.23
N ALA A 463 9.36 22.80 3.39
CA ALA A 463 9.35 24.23 3.06
C ALA A 463 9.64 24.50 1.56
N ALA A 464 10.34 23.58 0.89
CA ALA A 464 10.63 23.61 -0.55
C ALA A 464 10.18 22.29 -1.21
N PRO A 465 8.87 22.05 -1.33
CA PRO A 465 8.35 20.87 -2.02
C PRO A 465 8.68 20.90 -3.52
N ARG A 466 8.65 19.73 -4.17
CA ARG A 466 9.00 19.55 -5.59
C ARG A 466 7.99 18.68 -6.31
N GLY A 467 8.02 18.74 -7.65
CA GLY A 467 7.15 17.91 -8.50
C GLY A 467 5.68 18.09 -8.13
N VAL A 468 4.92 16.99 -8.08
CA VAL A 468 3.50 16.99 -7.68
C VAL A 468 3.23 17.49 -6.24
N CYS A 469 4.25 17.63 -5.39
CA CYS A 469 4.09 18.23 -4.05
C CYS A 469 4.17 19.76 -4.05
N SER A 470 4.67 20.38 -5.13
CA SER A 470 4.61 21.83 -5.29
C SER A 470 3.16 22.30 -5.33
N PRO A 471 2.84 23.47 -4.74
CA PRO A 471 1.69 24.28 -5.17
C PRO A 471 1.76 24.60 -6.67
#